data_AF-A0A7W9KST8-F1
#
_entry.id   AF-A0A7W9KST8-F1
#
_cell.length_a   1.000
_cell.length_b   1.000
_cell.length_c   1.000
_cell.angle_alpha   90.00
_cell.angle_beta   90.00
_cell.angle_gamma   90.00
#
_symmetry.space_group_name_H-M   'P 1'
#
loop_
_entity.id
_entity.type
_entity.pdbx_description
1 polymer ?
#
loop_
_entity_poly.entity_id
_entity_poly.type
_entity_poly.pdbx_seq_one_letter_code
_entity_poly.pdbx_strand_id
1 'polypeptide(L)'
;MTSPVPASLGLSPAEVTTVLEAAAMAPSVHNSQPWRFRVLPDRIELHADLTRRLPATDPGDKELRLACGAALTNLRIALEALGIRPMVTLLPHGQARDRLPGKDFEREPLIAVVCSYYEGLLAELHAGQAMQRVLLTATTLGLSASFIAQPIEVPECRKQLRHLLGAGITPQTILRIGHGSPVAPTPRRPIADLLMDGEPALPGGTS
;
A
#
# COMPACT_ATOMS: atom_id res chain seq x y z
N MET A 1 2.62 3.00 28.55
CA MET A 1 1.29 2.36 28.63
C MET A 1 0.70 2.40 27.23
N THR A 2 0.53 1.26 26.59
CA THR A 2 -0.08 1.16 25.26
C THR A 2 -1.57 1.43 25.39
N SER A 3 -2.07 2.44 24.68
CA SER A 3 -3.51 2.75 24.69
C SER A 3 -4.26 1.59 24.02
N PRO A 4 -5.35 1.07 24.62
CA PRO A 4 -6.10 -0.03 24.04
C PRO A 4 -6.74 0.41 22.72
N VAL A 5 -6.80 -0.51 21.75
CA VAL A 5 -7.47 -0.29 20.46
C VAL A 5 -8.96 0.04 20.74
N PRO A 6 -9.50 1.17 20.28
CA PRO A 6 -10.90 1.52 20.52
C PRO A 6 -11.83 0.76 19.57
N ALA A 7 -13.11 0.67 19.95
CA ALA A 7 -14.19 0.22 19.06
C ALA A 7 -14.41 1.23 17.91
N SER A 8 -14.85 0.76 16.74
CA SER A 8 -15.05 1.59 15.56
C SER A 8 -16.00 0.92 14.56
N LEU A 9 -16.79 1.67 13.81
CA LEU A 9 -17.66 1.15 12.74
C LEU A 9 -18.65 0.06 13.21
N GLY A 10 -19.03 0.08 14.50
CA GLY A 10 -19.85 -0.96 15.12
C GLY A 10 -19.10 -2.26 15.46
N LEU A 11 -17.79 -2.32 15.22
CA LEU A 11 -16.90 -3.44 15.58
C LEU A 11 -16.37 -3.30 17.01
N SER A 12 -16.22 -4.43 17.69
CA SER A 12 -15.55 -4.53 18.99
C SER A 12 -14.05 -4.24 18.88
N PRO A 13 -13.36 -3.87 19.99
CA PRO A 13 -11.90 -3.67 20.00
C PRO A 13 -11.08 -4.83 19.42
N ALA A 14 -11.52 -6.08 19.64
CA ALA A 14 -10.85 -7.27 19.14
C ALA A 14 -11.02 -7.43 17.62
N GLU A 15 -12.21 -7.13 17.10
CA GLU A 15 -12.48 -7.12 15.65
C GLU A 15 -11.73 -5.98 14.96
N VAL A 16 -11.66 -4.79 15.58
CA VAL A 16 -10.84 -3.68 15.07
C VAL A 16 -9.36 -4.09 15.02
N THR A 17 -8.86 -4.76 16.05
CA THR A 17 -7.49 -5.28 16.06
C THR A 17 -7.25 -6.25 14.90
N THR A 18 -8.18 -7.18 14.69
CA THR A 18 -8.11 -8.18 13.61
C THR A 18 -8.03 -7.52 12.22
N VAL A 19 -8.86 -6.51 11.94
CA VAL A 19 -8.82 -5.84 10.63
C VAL A 19 -7.56 -4.99 10.43
N LEU A 20 -7.01 -4.42 11.51
CA LEU A 20 -5.74 -3.69 11.46
C LEU A 20 -4.54 -4.64 11.27
N GLU A 21 -4.57 -5.84 11.86
CA GLU A 21 -3.58 -6.89 11.63
C GLU A 21 -3.58 -7.35 10.18
N ALA A 22 -4.77 -7.58 9.60
CA ALA A 22 -4.90 -7.89 8.18
C ALA A 22 -4.33 -6.76 7.31
N ALA A 23 -4.62 -5.49 7.63
CA ALA A 23 -4.06 -4.34 6.94
C ALA A 23 -2.52 -4.31 7.02
N ALA A 24 -1.95 -4.59 8.19
CA ALA A 24 -0.51 -4.63 8.43
C ALA A 24 0.22 -5.74 7.67
N MET A 25 -0.48 -6.76 7.17
CA MET A 25 0.12 -7.80 6.33
C MET A 25 0.51 -7.33 4.93
N ALA A 26 0.11 -6.12 4.53
CA ALA A 26 0.45 -5.57 3.22
C ALA A 26 1.97 -5.58 2.93
N PRO A 27 2.37 -5.67 1.65
CA PRO A 27 3.77 -5.55 1.25
C PRO A 27 4.24 -4.09 1.28
N SER A 28 5.53 -3.91 1.55
CA SER A 28 6.22 -2.62 1.46
C SER A 28 7.70 -2.85 1.14
N VAL A 29 8.32 -1.96 0.37
CA VAL A 29 9.76 -2.05 0.07
C VAL A 29 10.59 -2.06 1.36
N HIS A 30 11.57 -2.96 1.40
CA HIS A 30 12.41 -3.24 2.58
C HIS A 30 11.61 -3.56 3.87
N ASN A 31 10.35 -4.01 3.72
CA ASN A 31 9.44 -4.23 4.84
C ASN A 31 9.31 -2.99 5.77
N SER A 32 9.40 -1.78 5.19
CA SER A 32 9.40 -0.51 5.93
C SER A 32 8.10 -0.23 6.69
N GLN A 33 6.99 -0.85 6.26
CA GLN A 33 5.66 -0.76 6.88
C GLN A 33 5.26 0.69 7.20
N PRO A 34 5.19 1.57 6.18
CA PRO A 34 5.13 3.01 6.37
C PRO A 34 3.69 3.53 6.53
N TRP A 35 2.86 2.80 7.26
CA TRP A 35 1.47 3.14 7.53
C TRP A 35 1.24 3.30 9.03
N ARG A 36 0.29 4.18 9.38
CA ARG A 36 -0.27 4.32 10.72
C ARG A 36 -1.78 4.48 10.63
N PHE A 37 -2.48 4.04 11.66
CA PHE A 37 -3.93 4.06 11.73
C PHE A 37 -4.42 4.99 12.84
N ARG A 38 -5.36 5.86 12.53
CA ARG A 38 -6.15 6.56 13.54
C ARG A 38 -7.53 5.92 13.57
N VAL A 39 -7.90 5.39 14.72
CA VAL A 39 -9.19 4.73 14.92
C VAL A 39 -10.12 5.70 15.63
N LEU A 40 -11.24 6.02 14.98
CA LEU A 40 -12.30 6.88 15.51
C LEU A 40 -13.60 6.07 15.59
N PRO A 41 -14.60 6.50 16.37
CA PRO A 41 -15.83 5.73 16.53
C PRO A 41 -16.55 5.39 15.22
N ASP A 42 -16.49 6.28 14.23
CA ASP A 42 -17.23 6.23 12.96
C ASP A 42 -16.35 5.92 11.74
N ARG A 43 -15.01 5.90 11.89
CA ARG A 43 -14.08 5.67 10.78
C ARG A 43 -12.70 5.19 11.23
N ILE A 44 -12.00 4.53 10.31
CA ILE A 44 -10.58 4.22 10.44
C ILE A 44 -9.84 5.04 9.38
N GLU A 45 -8.92 5.89 9.82
CA GLU A 45 -8.07 6.67 8.92
C GLU A 45 -6.71 5.98 8.75
N LEU A 46 -6.26 5.84 7.50
CA LEU A 46 -4.91 5.36 7.17
C LEU A 46 -4.06 6.56 6.78
N HIS A 47 -2.90 6.71 7.43
CA HIS A 47 -1.95 7.78 7.16
C HIS A 47 -0.58 7.22 6.81
N ALA A 48 0.11 7.91 5.89
CA ALA A 48 1.51 7.68 5.60
C ALA A 48 2.38 8.01 6.82
N ASP A 49 3.24 7.08 7.23
CA ASP A 49 4.25 7.27 8.27
C ASP A 49 5.53 7.82 7.65
N LEU A 50 5.64 9.16 7.57
CA LEU A 50 6.78 9.81 6.92
C LEU A 50 8.12 9.58 7.65
N THR A 51 8.10 9.10 8.89
CA THR A 51 9.32 8.72 9.62
C THR A 51 9.95 7.44 9.09
N ARG A 52 9.18 6.64 8.34
CA ARG A 52 9.60 5.38 7.71
C ARG A 52 9.91 5.54 6.22
N ARG A 53 10.00 6.78 5.73
CA ARG A 53 10.45 7.07 4.36
C ARG A 53 11.85 6.49 4.14
N LEU A 54 12.14 6.18 2.90
CA LEU A 54 13.44 5.63 2.49
C LEU A 54 14.08 6.59 1.49
N PRO A 55 14.59 7.77 1.87
CA PRO A 55 14.98 8.80 0.90
C PRO A 55 15.99 8.34 -0.16
N ALA A 56 16.83 7.35 0.16
CA ALA A 56 17.78 6.77 -0.78
C ALA A 56 17.14 5.84 -1.83
N THR A 57 16.09 5.09 -1.46
CA THR A 57 15.41 4.10 -2.31
C THR A 57 14.09 4.64 -2.89
N ASP A 58 13.45 5.54 -2.15
CA ASP A 58 12.15 6.15 -2.42
C ASP A 58 12.14 7.65 -2.15
N PRO A 59 12.96 8.45 -2.87
CA PRO A 59 13.01 9.91 -2.68
C PRO A 59 11.67 10.61 -2.93
N GLY A 60 10.77 10.02 -3.72
CA GLY A 60 9.45 10.56 -4.05
C GLY A 60 8.28 9.98 -3.25
N ASP A 61 8.54 9.08 -2.30
CA ASP A 61 7.54 8.33 -1.51
C ASP A 61 6.50 7.56 -2.33
N LYS A 62 6.84 7.19 -3.58
CA LYS A 62 5.93 6.47 -4.46
C LYS A 62 5.70 5.04 -3.94
N GLU A 63 6.76 4.35 -3.55
CA GLU A 63 6.66 2.99 -2.99
C GLU A 63 5.94 3.02 -1.64
N LEU A 64 6.18 4.07 -0.85
CA LEU A 64 5.41 4.31 0.37
C LEU A 64 3.91 4.41 0.07
N ARG A 65 3.51 5.14 -0.97
CA ARG A 65 2.10 5.31 -1.34
C ARG A 65 1.51 4.03 -1.95
N LEU A 66 2.25 3.31 -2.80
CA LEU A 66 1.85 1.99 -3.29
C LEU A 66 1.61 1.03 -2.11
N ALA A 67 2.49 1.03 -1.12
CA ALA A 67 2.38 0.26 0.10
C ALA A 67 1.13 0.67 0.93
N CYS A 68 0.85 1.97 1.07
CA CYS A 68 -0.37 2.47 1.72
C CYS A 68 -1.65 2.04 0.98
N GLY A 69 -1.65 2.08 -0.35
CA GLY A 69 -2.76 1.58 -1.18
C GLY A 69 -2.99 0.08 -1.01
N ALA A 70 -1.92 -0.70 -0.83
CA ALA A 70 -2.01 -2.12 -0.53
C ALA A 70 -2.59 -2.37 0.88
N ALA A 71 -2.10 -1.68 1.90
CA ALA A 71 -2.62 -1.75 3.27
C ALA A 71 -4.11 -1.36 3.33
N LEU A 72 -4.52 -0.33 2.59
CA LEU A 72 -5.92 0.06 2.47
C LEU A 72 -6.79 -1.04 1.84
N THR A 73 -6.26 -1.77 0.85
CA THR A 73 -7.00 -2.88 0.22
C THR A 73 -7.20 -4.04 1.18
N ASN A 74 -6.15 -4.42 1.92
CA ASN A 74 -6.27 -5.43 2.96
C ASN A 74 -7.30 -5.03 4.03
N LEU A 75 -7.25 -3.77 4.48
CA LEU A 75 -8.21 -3.25 5.45
C LEU A 75 -9.65 -3.37 4.94
N ARG A 76 -9.91 -2.99 3.68
CA ARG A 76 -11.23 -3.11 3.06
C ARG A 76 -11.71 -4.56 3.00
N ILE A 77 -10.86 -5.48 2.56
CA ILE A 77 -11.20 -6.91 2.46
C ILE A 77 -11.53 -7.47 3.86
N ALA A 78 -10.74 -7.11 4.87
CA ALA A 78 -10.97 -7.55 6.25
C ALA A 78 -12.28 -6.99 6.82
N LEU A 79 -12.60 -5.71 6.55
CA LEU A 79 -13.87 -5.11 6.94
C LEU A 79 -15.06 -5.78 6.23
N GLU A 80 -14.95 -6.03 4.92
CA GLU A 80 -15.98 -6.71 4.13
C GLU A 80 -16.23 -8.14 4.63
N ALA A 81 -15.17 -8.86 5.05
CA ALA A 81 -15.28 -10.19 5.65
C ALA A 81 -16.05 -10.20 6.98
N LEU A 82 -16.09 -9.07 7.70
CA LEU A 82 -16.90 -8.86 8.90
C LEU A 82 -18.27 -8.20 8.60
N GLY A 83 -18.66 -8.12 7.33
CA GLY A 83 -19.96 -7.56 6.92
C GLY A 83 -20.00 -6.03 6.86
N ILE A 84 -18.88 -5.33 7.08
CA ILE A 84 -18.79 -3.87 6.96
C ILE A 84 -18.39 -3.50 5.54
N ARG A 85 -19.21 -2.74 4.83
CA ARG A 85 -18.85 -2.16 3.52
C ARG A 85 -18.31 -0.73 3.70
N PRO A 86 -16.98 -0.52 3.63
CA PRO A 86 -16.41 0.81 3.87
C PRO A 86 -16.56 1.71 2.64
N MET A 87 -17.01 2.95 2.87
CA MET A 87 -16.86 4.04 1.91
C MET A 87 -15.48 4.67 2.09
N VAL A 88 -14.72 4.83 1.01
CA VAL A 88 -13.31 5.22 1.06
C VAL A 88 -13.09 6.55 0.34
N THR A 89 -12.54 7.52 1.06
CA THR A 89 -12.07 8.80 0.50
C THR A 89 -10.55 8.80 0.44
N LEU A 90 -9.99 8.99 -0.76
CA LEU A 90 -8.54 8.98 -0.98
C LEU A 90 -7.99 10.40 -1.07
N LEU A 91 -6.83 10.64 -0.43
CA LEU A 91 -6.00 11.84 -0.56
C LEU A 91 -6.78 13.15 -0.50
N PRO A 92 -7.37 13.48 0.65
CA PRO A 92 -8.14 14.71 0.76
C PRO A 92 -7.30 15.99 0.53
N HIS A 93 -5.94 15.96 0.57
CA HIS A 93 -5.10 17.19 0.53
C HIS A 93 -3.62 17.06 -0.01
N GLY A 94 -3.28 16.53 -1.22
CA GLY A 94 -1.84 16.42 -1.62
C GLY A 94 -1.44 16.58 -3.11
N GLN A 95 -0.17 16.97 -3.38
CA GLN A 95 0.52 17.07 -4.70
C GLN A 95 1.93 16.40 -4.72
N ALA A 96 2.52 16.10 -5.91
CA ALA A 96 3.56 15.07 -6.17
C ALA A 96 4.89 15.50 -6.86
N ARG A 97 5.97 14.65 -6.80
CA ARG A 97 7.19 14.51 -7.67
C ARG A 97 8.24 13.45 -7.13
N ASP A 98 9.39 13.11 -7.77
CA ASP A 98 9.71 11.97 -8.69
C ASP A 98 11.01 11.18 -8.23
N ARG A 99 11.43 10.03 -8.84
CA ARG A 99 12.24 8.91 -8.18
C ARG A 99 13.34 8.11 -8.99
N LEU A 100 14.10 7.14 -8.36
CA LEU A 100 15.29 6.29 -8.81
C LEU A 100 15.40 4.81 -8.18
N PRO A 101 16.24 3.81 -8.69
CA PRO A 101 16.00 2.31 -8.89
C PRO A 101 16.61 1.11 -8.02
N GLY A 102 16.00 -0.13 -7.94
CA GLY A 102 16.52 -1.47 -7.35
C GLY A 102 16.19 -2.94 -7.97
N LYS A 103 16.80 -4.11 -7.53
CA LYS A 103 17.22 -5.43 -8.23
C LYS A 103 16.45 -6.83 -8.06
N ASP A 104 16.93 -7.98 -8.69
CA ASP A 104 16.30 -9.28 -9.24
C ASP A 104 16.17 -10.68 -8.46
N PHE A 105 15.66 -11.80 -9.13
CA PHE A 105 14.98 -13.08 -8.62
C PHE A 105 14.95 -14.28 -9.72
N GLU A 106 14.20 -15.43 -9.63
CA GLU A 106 14.14 -16.67 -10.54
C GLU A 106 14.06 -16.55 -12.10
N ARG A 107 14.34 -17.62 -12.88
CA ARG A 107 14.71 -17.57 -14.33
C ARG A 107 13.63 -17.19 -15.37
N GLU A 108 12.38 -17.67 -15.28
CA GLU A 108 11.29 -17.34 -16.25
C GLU A 108 9.94 -17.05 -15.57
N PRO A 109 9.83 -16.00 -14.75
CA PRO A 109 8.57 -15.61 -14.14
C PRO A 109 7.67 -14.83 -15.11
N LEU A 110 6.35 -14.85 -14.87
CA LEU A 110 5.43 -13.90 -15.50
C LEU A 110 5.78 -12.49 -15.02
N ILE A 111 6.06 -11.59 -15.97
CA ILE A 111 6.20 -10.16 -15.69
C ILE A 111 4.85 -9.48 -15.89
N ALA A 112 4.30 -8.94 -14.80
CA ALA A 112 3.08 -8.15 -14.83
C ALA A 112 3.42 -6.68 -14.56
N VAL A 113 2.98 -5.77 -15.43
CA VAL A 113 3.14 -4.33 -15.21
C VAL A 113 1.80 -3.74 -14.80
N VAL A 114 1.73 -3.22 -13.57
CA VAL A 114 0.57 -2.47 -13.11
C VAL A 114 0.66 -1.08 -13.71
N CYS A 115 -0.36 -0.67 -14.46
CA CYS A 115 -0.41 0.61 -15.14
C CYS A 115 -1.62 1.43 -14.69
N SER A 116 -1.55 2.75 -14.87
CA SER A 116 -2.68 3.67 -14.72
C SER A 116 -2.91 4.46 -16.01
N TYR A 117 -4.14 4.93 -16.22
CA TYR A 117 -4.49 5.82 -17.35
C TYR A 117 -4.28 7.31 -17.02
N TYR A 118 -3.87 7.61 -15.80
CA TYR A 118 -3.67 8.96 -15.27
C TYR A 118 -2.48 8.95 -14.30
N GLU A 119 -1.96 10.13 -13.98
CA GLU A 119 -0.77 10.29 -13.15
C GLU A 119 -1.10 10.95 -11.79
N GLY A 120 -0.10 11.02 -10.91
CA GLY A 120 -0.21 11.68 -9.61
C GLY A 120 -0.54 10.75 -8.44
N LEU A 121 -0.71 11.34 -7.25
CA LEU A 121 -0.83 10.60 -5.99
C LEU A 121 -1.99 9.59 -5.99
N LEU A 122 -3.13 9.99 -6.57
CA LEU A 122 -4.31 9.13 -6.64
C LEU A 122 -4.05 7.91 -7.53
N ALA A 123 -3.29 8.08 -8.62
CA ALA A 123 -2.90 6.98 -9.50
C ALA A 123 -2.01 5.97 -8.76
N GLU A 124 -1.10 6.45 -7.93
CA GLU A 124 -0.20 5.61 -7.14
C GLU A 124 -0.96 4.84 -6.05
N LEU A 125 -1.93 5.46 -5.37
CA LEU A 125 -2.78 4.74 -4.41
C LEU A 125 -3.63 3.67 -5.09
N HIS A 126 -4.31 4.02 -6.19
CA HIS A 126 -5.11 3.06 -6.95
C HIS A 126 -4.26 1.93 -7.53
N ALA A 127 -3.03 2.22 -7.98
CA ALA A 127 -2.08 1.21 -8.40
C ALA A 127 -1.68 0.29 -7.26
N GLY A 128 -1.47 0.82 -6.05
CA GLY A 128 -1.22 0.03 -4.84
C GLY A 128 -2.40 -0.90 -4.51
N GLN A 129 -3.63 -0.41 -4.68
CA GLN A 129 -4.83 -1.24 -4.50
C GLN A 129 -4.95 -2.34 -5.56
N ALA A 130 -4.75 -2.00 -6.84
CA ALA A 130 -4.78 -2.97 -7.94
C ALA A 130 -3.70 -4.04 -7.79
N MET A 131 -2.48 -3.61 -7.45
CA MET A 131 -1.35 -4.47 -7.15
C MET A 131 -1.69 -5.45 -6.02
N GLN A 132 -2.27 -4.99 -4.92
CA GLN A 132 -2.62 -5.88 -3.81
C GLN A 132 -3.69 -6.91 -4.20
N ARG A 133 -4.64 -6.55 -5.05
CA ARG A 133 -5.61 -7.51 -5.61
C ARG A 133 -4.90 -8.59 -6.43
N VAL A 134 -3.92 -8.23 -7.25
CA VAL A 134 -3.10 -9.18 -8.01
C VAL A 134 -2.34 -10.10 -7.06
N LEU A 135 -1.68 -9.55 -6.03
CA LEU A 135 -0.90 -10.32 -5.07
C LEU A 135 -1.76 -11.30 -4.26
N LEU A 136 -2.93 -10.86 -3.79
CA LEU A 136 -3.86 -11.74 -3.07
C LEU A 136 -4.42 -12.83 -3.99
N THR A 137 -4.75 -12.49 -5.24
CA THR A 137 -5.19 -13.47 -6.24
C THR A 137 -4.09 -14.50 -6.50
N ALA A 138 -2.84 -14.06 -6.68
CA ALA A 138 -1.69 -14.94 -6.83
C ALA A 138 -1.55 -15.88 -5.61
N THR A 139 -1.64 -15.36 -4.39
CA THR A 139 -1.62 -16.16 -3.15
C THR A 139 -2.74 -17.20 -3.12
N THR A 140 -3.99 -16.84 -3.51
CA THR A 140 -5.10 -17.82 -3.56
C THR A 140 -4.87 -18.93 -4.58
N LEU A 141 -4.07 -18.67 -5.61
CA LEU A 141 -3.67 -19.63 -6.64
C LEU A 141 -2.36 -20.36 -6.30
N GLY A 142 -1.78 -20.15 -5.11
CA GLY A 142 -0.52 -20.77 -4.70
C GLY A 142 0.72 -20.21 -5.40
N LEU A 143 0.61 -19.04 -6.02
CA LEU A 143 1.71 -18.36 -6.71
C LEU A 143 2.44 -17.41 -5.77
N SER A 144 3.76 -17.32 -5.94
CA SER A 144 4.61 -16.32 -5.31
C SER A 144 4.75 -15.09 -6.20
N ALA A 145 4.94 -13.92 -5.59
CA ALA A 145 5.14 -12.68 -6.32
C ALA A 145 6.24 -11.82 -5.69
N SER A 146 6.95 -11.08 -6.54
CA SER A 146 8.01 -10.16 -6.14
C SER A 146 8.01 -8.87 -6.93
N PHE A 147 8.58 -7.84 -6.35
CA PHE A 147 8.69 -6.52 -6.96
C PHE A 147 9.97 -6.41 -7.77
N ILE A 148 9.89 -5.79 -8.95
CA ILE A 148 11.06 -5.36 -9.72
C ILE A 148 11.08 -3.83 -9.72
N ALA A 149 11.88 -3.24 -8.83
CA ALA A 149 11.89 -1.79 -8.62
C ALA A 149 12.66 -1.03 -9.72
N GLN A 150 13.65 -1.66 -10.37
CA GLN A 150 14.64 -0.98 -11.21
C GLN A 150 14.09 -0.37 -12.51
N PRO A 151 13.27 -1.07 -13.31
CA PRO A 151 12.94 -0.60 -14.65
C PRO A 151 11.95 0.58 -14.69
N ILE A 152 11.10 0.75 -13.66
CA ILE A 152 10.14 1.87 -13.59
C ILE A 152 10.73 3.12 -12.96
N GLU A 153 11.79 2.96 -12.18
CA GLU A 153 12.41 4.05 -11.42
C GLU A 153 13.45 4.83 -12.25
N VAL A 154 13.93 4.30 -13.39
CA VAL A 154 14.73 5.06 -14.37
C VAL A 154 13.80 5.81 -15.33
N PRO A 155 13.83 7.14 -15.43
CA PRO A 155 12.94 7.91 -16.30
C PRO A 155 12.97 7.46 -17.76
N GLU A 156 14.14 7.13 -18.30
CA GLU A 156 14.28 6.64 -19.67
C GLU A 156 13.74 5.22 -19.86
N CYS A 157 14.00 4.28 -18.94
CA CYS A 157 13.38 2.96 -18.99
C CYS A 157 11.85 3.04 -18.84
N ARG A 158 11.33 3.95 -18.01
CA ARG A 158 9.89 4.19 -17.87
C ARG A 158 9.29 4.72 -19.18
N LYS A 159 9.95 5.66 -19.85
CA LYS A 159 9.53 6.16 -21.17
C LYS A 159 9.53 5.05 -22.21
N GLN A 160 10.58 4.22 -22.24
CA GLN A 160 10.67 3.06 -23.14
C GLN A 160 9.56 2.05 -22.86
N LEU A 161 9.34 1.69 -21.59
CA LEU A 161 8.27 0.79 -21.18
C LEU A 161 6.89 1.36 -21.53
N ARG A 162 6.66 2.66 -21.30
CA ARG A 162 5.44 3.36 -21.73
C ARG A 162 5.26 3.33 -23.24
N HIS A 163 6.33 3.46 -24.02
CA HIS A 163 6.26 3.34 -25.47
C HIS A 163 5.86 1.92 -25.90
N LEU A 164 6.48 0.89 -25.30
CA LEU A 164 6.18 -0.52 -25.57
C LEU A 164 4.75 -0.92 -25.21
N LEU A 165 4.20 -0.35 -24.14
CA LEU A 165 2.85 -0.64 -23.65
C LEU A 165 1.76 0.22 -24.31
N GLY A 166 2.14 1.23 -25.11
CA GLY A 166 1.23 2.21 -25.72
C GLY A 166 1.19 3.53 -24.94
N ALA A 167 1.26 4.64 -25.68
CA ALA A 167 1.51 5.99 -25.13
C ALA A 167 0.46 6.51 -24.11
N GLY A 168 -0.70 5.87 -24.03
CA GLY A 168 -1.83 6.24 -23.16
C GLY A 168 -1.83 5.62 -21.76
N ILE A 169 -0.83 4.81 -21.39
CA ILE A 169 -0.75 4.22 -20.05
C ILE A 169 0.58 4.52 -19.36
N THR A 170 0.51 4.77 -18.05
CA THR A 170 1.66 5.09 -17.20
C THR A 170 1.99 3.87 -16.33
N PRO A 171 3.17 3.25 -16.50
CA PRO A 171 3.62 2.16 -15.64
C PRO A 171 3.82 2.60 -14.19
N GLN A 172 3.24 1.86 -13.25
CA GLN A 172 3.26 2.17 -11.82
C GLN A 172 4.20 1.25 -11.04
N THR A 173 4.08 -0.06 -11.19
CA THR A 173 5.00 -1.04 -10.60
C THR A 173 5.13 -2.25 -11.51
N ILE A 174 6.26 -2.97 -11.40
CA ILE A 174 6.46 -4.26 -12.08
C ILE A 174 6.46 -5.34 -11.02
N LEU A 175 5.57 -6.29 -11.22
CA LEU A 175 5.50 -7.52 -10.47
C LEU A 175 6.04 -8.66 -11.29
N ARG A 176 6.50 -9.64 -10.56
CA ARG A 176 7.07 -10.85 -11.08
C ARG A 176 6.43 -12.00 -10.36
N ILE A 177 5.71 -12.83 -11.09
CA ILE A 177 4.79 -13.83 -10.54
C ILE A 177 5.22 -15.21 -11.04
N GLY A 178 5.33 -16.16 -10.12
CA GLY A 178 5.84 -17.50 -10.43
C GLY A 178 5.76 -18.43 -9.23
N HIS A 179 6.43 -19.58 -9.32
CA HIS A 179 6.49 -20.54 -8.23
C HIS A 179 7.77 -20.34 -7.43
N GLY A 180 7.66 -19.71 -6.27
CA GLY A 180 8.76 -19.57 -5.33
C GLY A 180 8.77 -20.67 -4.28
N SER A 181 9.95 -20.98 -3.74
CA SER A 181 10.05 -21.73 -2.49
C SER A 181 9.37 -20.96 -1.35
N PRO A 182 8.66 -21.64 -0.43
CA PRO A 182 8.09 -20.97 0.75
C PRO A 182 9.17 -20.20 1.52
N VAL A 183 8.92 -18.90 1.76
CA VAL A 183 9.80 -18.05 2.56
C VAL A 183 9.14 -17.83 3.91
N ALA A 184 9.95 -17.83 4.98
CA ALA A 184 9.46 -17.51 6.31
C ALA A 184 8.75 -16.15 6.31
N PRO A 185 7.59 -16.01 6.99
CA PRO A 185 6.89 -14.73 7.08
C PRO A 185 7.82 -13.64 7.62
N THR A 186 7.84 -12.49 6.95
CA THR A 186 8.59 -11.34 7.45
C THR A 186 7.86 -10.75 8.68
N PRO A 187 8.58 -10.37 9.75
CA PRO A 187 7.94 -9.78 10.94
C PRO A 187 7.09 -8.56 10.60
N ARG A 188 6.00 -8.36 11.35
CA ARG A 188 5.15 -7.17 11.28
C ARG A 188 5.19 -6.35 12.56
N ARG A 189 5.00 -5.05 12.44
CA ARG A 189 4.89 -4.11 13.56
C ARG A 189 3.68 -4.50 14.43
N PRO A 190 3.82 -4.56 15.76
CA PRO A 190 2.67 -4.68 16.66
C PRO A 190 1.64 -3.58 16.40
N ILE A 191 0.35 -3.89 16.51
CA ILE A 191 -0.73 -2.91 16.26
C ILE A 191 -0.60 -1.67 17.14
N ALA A 192 -0.17 -1.85 18.39
CA ALA A 192 0.05 -0.73 19.30
C ALA A 192 1.02 0.33 18.75
N ASP A 193 2.01 -0.07 17.95
CA ASP A 193 3.01 0.83 17.34
C ASP A 193 2.50 1.51 16.07
N LEU A 194 1.36 1.06 15.54
CA LEU A 194 0.74 1.58 14.34
C LEU A 194 -0.36 2.58 14.66
N LEU A 195 -0.87 2.61 15.88
CA LEU A 195 -1.94 3.52 16.28
C LEU A 195 -1.47 4.99 16.41
N MET A 196 -2.39 5.89 16.10
CA MET A 196 -2.33 7.30 16.42
C MET A 196 -3.38 7.62 17.48
N ASP A 197 -3.08 8.60 18.34
CA ASP A 197 -4.02 9.08 19.34
C ASP A 197 -5.31 9.61 18.69
N GLY A 198 -6.43 9.33 19.35
CA GLY A 198 -7.80 9.62 18.89
C GLY A 198 -8.27 11.03 19.19
N GLU A 199 -7.43 12.04 19.00
CA GLU A 199 -7.87 13.44 19.01
C GLU A 199 -8.03 13.94 17.56
N PRO A 200 -9.20 14.49 17.19
CA PRO A 200 -9.36 15.13 15.89
C PRO A 200 -8.50 16.38 15.83
N ALA A 201 -7.80 16.61 14.71
CA ALA A 201 -7.36 17.97 14.41
C ALA A 201 -8.58 18.79 13.96
N LEU A 202 -9.06 19.74 14.77
CA LEU A 202 -10.00 20.81 14.37
C LEU A 202 -9.74 22.08 15.20
N PRO A 203 -10.12 23.31 14.76
CA PRO A 203 -10.69 23.77 13.47
C PRO A 203 -9.99 25.02 12.85
N GLY A 204 -10.32 25.39 11.60
CA GLY A 204 -10.12 26.78 11.13
C GLY A 204 -9.81 26.98 9.66
N GLY A 205 -10.83 27.38 8.88
CA GLY A 205 -10.69 27.87 7.52
C GLY A 205 -11.91 28.70 7.15
N THR A 206 -12.05 29.87 7.78
CA THR A 206 -12.95 30.92 7.30
C THR A 206 -12.47 31.41 5.94
N SER A 207 -13.37 31.42 4.97
CA SER A 207 -13.51 32.50 3.99
C SER A 207 -14.97 32.58 3.60
#